data_AF-A0A6C0JKH8-F1
#
_entry.id   AF-A0A6C0JKH8-F1
#
_cell.length_a   1.000
_cell.length_b   1.000
_cell.length_c   1.000
_cell.angle_alpha   90.00
_cell.angle_beta   90.00
_cell.angle_gamma   90.00
#
_symmetry.space_group_name_H-M   'P 1'
#
loop_
_entity.id
_entity.type
_entity.pdbx_description
1 polymer ?
#
loop_
_entity_poly.entity_id
_entity_poly.type
_entity_poly.pdbx_seq_one_letter_code
_entity_poly.pdbx_strand_id
1 'polypeptide(L)'
;MDSPGVIDVFIEISKNSHIKYEYDKTMNALRCDRILHTPLKYNFNYGFIPNTLSDDGDPLDVVLLMEDELVSGSYIKCKILGCLDTSDDEGNDPKIIACPVVKIDPTYKNIHDLNDVPIHTLDKIEYFFSHYKDLENKKVTIGNFLNKENAMDIYEKSKQQFIKNNANNANSSTNEASTFSELWALDPL
;
A
#
# COMPACT_ATOMS: atom_id res chain seq x y z
N MET A 1 -19.84 4.26 -10.96
CA MET A 1 -18.65 3.41 -10.74
C MET A 1 -17.46 4.18 -11.26
N ASP A 2 -16.38 4.25 -10.48
CA ASP A 2 -15.14 4.85 -10.97
C ASP A 2 -14.57 4.01 -12.13
N SER A 3 -13.74 4.62 -12.97
CA SER A 3 -13.09 3.95 -14.10
C SER A 3 -12.23 2.78 -13.61
N PRO A 4 -12.09 1.67 -14.38
CA PRO A 4 -11.14 0.60 -14.05
C PRO A 4 -9.75 1.15 -13.72
N GLY A 5 -9.16 0.67 -12.64
CA GLY A 5 -7.86 1.10 -12.14
C GLY A 5 -7.84 2.43 -11.38
N VAL A 6 -9.01 3.01 -11.08
CA VAL A 6 -9.12 4.09 -10.09
C VAL A 6 -9.33 3.47 -8.71
N ILE A 7 -8.52 3.89 -7.75
CA ILE A 7 -8.44 3.34 -6.39
C ILE A 7 -8.45 4.47 -5.35
N ASP A 8 -8.96 4.18 -4.15
CA ASP A 8 -8.69 5.01 -2.98
C ASP A 8 -7.44 4.47 -2.28
N VAL A 9 -6.52 5.36 -1.95
CA VAL A 9 -5.26 5.03 -1.26
C VAL A 9 -5.30 5.69 0.11
N PHE A 10 -5.10 4.92 1.17
CA PHE A 10 -4.89 5.44 2.51
C PHE A 10 -3.41 5.78 2.68
N ILE A 11 -3.09 7.02 3.04
CA ILE A 11 -1.71 7.48 3.19
C ILE A 11 -1.21 7.16 4.60
N GLU A 12 -0.15 6.37 4.70
CA GLU A 12 0.52 6.08 5.98
C GLU A 12 1.71 7.01 6.18
N ILE A 13 2.50 7.23 5.13
CA ILE A 13 3.76 7.95 5.19
C ILE A 13 3.74 9.11 4.20
N SER A 14 3.79 10.32 4.75
CA SER A 14 3.96 11.54 3.98
C SER A 14 5.31 11.58 3.24
N LYS A 15 5.31 12.16 2.04
CA LYS A 15 6.54 12.46 1.29
C LYS A 15 7.54 13.22 2.17
N ASN A 16 8.82 12.90 2.03
CA ASN A 16 9.96 13.40 2.82
C ASN A 16 10.01 12.95 4.30
N SER A 17 9.12 12.06 4.73
CA SER A 17 9.20 11.48 6.08
C SER A 17 10.38 10.52 6.21
N HIS A 18 11.03 10.58 7.39
CA HIS A 18 12.02 9.61 7.87
C HIS A 18 11.40 8.57 8.83
N ILE A 19 10.11 8.72 9.10
CA ILE A 19 9.33 7.88 10.02
C ILE A 19 8.49 6.92 9.17
N LYS A 20 8.65 5.62 9.40
CA LYS A 20 7.72 4.61 8.89
C LYS A 20 6.55 4.50 9.86
N TYR A 21 5.44 5.09 9.47
CA TYR A 21 4.15 4.79 10.07
C TYR A 21 3.55 3.57 9.40
N GLU A 22 2.70 2.88 10.14
CA GLU A 22 1.84 1.80 9.65
C GLU A 22 0.48 1.88 10.34
N TYR A 23 -0.56 1.38 9.68
CA TYR A 23 -1.89 1.31 10.24
C TYR A 23 -2.03 0.12 11.19
N ASP A 24 -2.18 0.40 12.48
CA ASP A 24 -2.48 -0.61 13.48
C ASP A 24 -3.97 -0.95 13.48
N LYS A 25 -4.29 -2.14 12.96
CA LYS A 25 -5.66 -2.68 12.88
C LYS A 25 -6.34 -2.83 14.26
N THR A 26 -5.57 -3.04 15.33
CA THR A 26 -6.09 -3.18 16.71
C THR A 26 -6.43 -1.83 17.32
N MET A 27 -5.60 -0.80 17.08
CA MET A 27 -5.85 0.55 17.59
C MET A 27 -6.75 1.39 16.68
N ASN A 28 -6.94 0.97 15.43
CA ASN A 28 -7.63 1.73 14.40
C ASN A 28 -7.00 3.13 14.21
N ALA A 29 -5.67 3.16 14.19
CA ALA A 29 -4.87 4.39 14.14
C ALA A 29 -3.49 4.13 13.50
N LEU A 30 -2.83 5.19 13.05
CA LEU A 30 -1.43 5.12 12.65
C LEU A 30 -0.52 4.98 13.86
N ARG A 31 0.40 4.02 13.78
CA ARG A 31 1.47 3.80 14.76
C ARG A 31 2.81 4.02 14.09
N CYS A 32 3.74 4.63 14.81
CA CYS A 32 5.14 4.64 14.40
C CYS A 32 5.68 3.22 14.54
N ASP A 33 5.93 2.54 13.42
CA ASP A 33 6.65 1.26 13.39
C ASP A 33 8.10 1.52 13.79
N ARG A 34 8.77 2.41 13.03
CA ARG A 34 10.17 2.78 13.28
C ARG A 34 10.56 4.09 12.63
N ILE A 35 11.69 4.63 13.08
CA ILE A 35 12.48 5.60 12.32
C ILE A 35 13.36 4.79 11.35
N LEU A 36 13.49 5.20 10.09
CA LEU A 36 14.38 4.47 9.17
C LEU A 36 15.83 4.53 9.70
N HIS A 37 16.54 3.39 9.66
CA HIS A 37 17.91 3.35 10.17
C HIS A 37 18.93 3.95 9.20
N THR A 38 18.53 4.13 7.93
CA THR A 38 19.31 4.81 6.89
C THR A 38 18.97 6.30 6.84
N PRO A 39 19.82 7.16 6.24
CA PRO A 39 19.50 8.57 6.05
C PRO A 39 18.46 8.82 4.94
N LEU A 40 17.90 7.76 4.35
CA LEU A 40 16.89 7.86 3.30
C LEU A 40 15.56 8.35 3.86
N LYS A 41 14.75 8.94 2.99
CA LYS A 41 13.38 9.39 3.27
C LYS A 41 12.47 8.87 2.17
N TYR A 42 11.21 8.65 2.48
CA TYR A 42 10.20 8.34 1.48
C TYR A 42 10.07 9.54 0.53
N ASN A 43 10.63 9.49 -0.67
CA ASN A 43 10.59 10.60 -1.65
C ASN A 43 9.26 10.68 -2.42
N PHE A 44 8.26 9.95 -1.95
CA PHE A 44 6.90 9.83 -2.45
C PHE A 44 5.95 9.70 -1.26
N ASN A 45 4.67 9.99 -1.46
CA ASN A 45 3.66 9.58 -0.49
C ASN A 45 3.49 8.07 -0.58
N TYR A 46 3.28 7.40 0.56
CA TYR A 46 3.19 5.96 0.64
C TYR A 46 2.03 5.53 1.53
N GLY A 47 1.42 4.40 1.20
CA GLY A 47 0.40 3.77 2.01
C GLY A 47 -0.17 2.58 1.25
N PHE A 48 -1.46 2.29 1.40
CA PHE A 48 -2.03 1.05 0.88
C PHE A 48 -3.44 1.22 0.30
N ILE A 49 -3.89 0.19 -0.42
CA ILE A 49 -5.24 0.10 -0.98
C ILE A 49 -6.16 -0.65 0.00
N PRO A 50 -7.19 -0.02 0.58
CA PRO A 50 -8.14 -0.73 1.44
C PRO A 50 -8.85 -1.88 0.71
N ASN A 51 -9.27 -2.90 1.46
CA ASN A 51 -9.99 -4.06 0.94
C ASN A 51 -9.22 -4.86 -0.11
N THR A 52 -7.89 -4.91 0.07
CA THR A 52 -6.97 -5.76 -0.67
C THR A 52 -6.18 -6.60 0.33
N LEU A 53 -5.62 -7.71 -0.13
CA LEU A 53 -4.80 -8.63 0.65
C LEU A 53 -3.73 -9.22 -0.26
N SER A 54 -2.46 -9.11 0.11
CA SER A 54 -1.31 -9.69 -0.58
C SER A 54 -0.94 -11.05 0.05
N ASP A 55 0.04 -11.73 -0.51
CA ASP A 55 0.48 -13.05 -0.06
C ASP A 55 1.15 -13.03 1.32
N ASP A 56 1.70 -11.87 1.73
CA ASP A 56 2.26 -11.60 3.07
C ASP A 56 1.17 -11.36 4.14
N GLY A 57 -0.09 -11.25 3.74
CA GLY A 57 -1.23 -11.01 4.64
C GLY A 57 -1.55 -9.53 4.90
N ASP A 58 -0.86 -8.61 4.24
CA ASP A 58 -1.13 -7.17 4.33
C ASP A 58 -1.81 -6.61 3.07
N PRO A 59 -2.44 -5.43 3.15
CA PRO A 59 -3.02 -4.79 1.97
C PRO A 59 -1.94 -4.41 0.95
N LEU A 60 -2.32 -4.28 -0.33
CA LEU A 60 -1.39 -3.86 -1.37
C LEU A 60 -0.86 -2.45 -1.11
N ASP A 61 0.46 -2.35 -1.06
CA ASP A 61 1.18 -1.10 -0.90
C ASP A 61 1.18 -0.25 -2.17
N VAL A 62 1.26 1.07 -1.99
CA VAL A 62 1.19 2.07 -3.05
C VAL A 62 2.29 3.11 -2.88
N VAL A 63 3.10 3.25 -3.92
CA VAL A 63 3.96 4.39 -4.18
C VAL A 63 3.17 5.43 -4.97
N LEU A 64 2.88 6.57 -4.35
CA LEU A 64 2.10 7.64 -4.97
C LEU A 64 3.02 8.74 -5.53
N LEU A 65 3.02 8.86 -6.86
CA LEU A 65 3.72 9.92 -7.57
C LEU A 65 2.93 11.22 -7.46
N MET A 66 3.46 12.17 -6.68
CA MET A 66 2.91 13.51 -6.48
C MET A 66 4.01 14.49 -6.07
N GLU A 67 3.87 15.76 -6.42
CA GLU A 67 4.81 16.78 -5.94
C GLU A 67 4.53 17.17 -4.48
N ASP A 68 3.26 17.36 -4.15
CA ASP A 68 2.82 17.75 -2.81
C ASP A 68 2.88 16.60 -1.79
N GLU A 69 3.14 16.99 -0.54
CA GLU A 69 3.07 16.11 0.62
C GLU A 69 1.62 15.96 1.09
N LEU A 70 1.18 14.72 1.30
CA LEU A 70 -0.13 14.43 1.87
C LEU A 70 -0.03 14.16 3.36
N VAL A 71 -1.09 14.46 4.09
CA VAL A 71 -1.16 14.18 5.53
C VAL A 71 -1.39 12.68 5.75
N SER A 72 -0.56 12.05 6.57
CA SER A 72 -0.78 10.67 7.03
C SER A 72 -2.16 10.51 7.69
N GLY A 73 -2.87 9.45 7.34
CA GLY A 73 -4.23 9.17 7.78
C GLY A 73 -5.31 9.69 6.81
N SER A 74 -4.93 10.36 5.74
CA SER A 74 -5.85 10.83 4.70
C SER A 74 -6.06 9.80 3.59
N TYR A 75 -7.14 9.99 2.83
CA TYR A 75 -7.41 9.23 1.60
C TYR A 75 -7.22 10.11 0.37
N ILE A 76 -6.73 9.50 -0.70
CA ILE A 76 -6.65 10.14 -2.02
C ILE A 76 -7.07 9.17 -3.12
N LYS A 77 -7.81 9.71 -4.11
CA LYS A 77 -8.23 8.95 -5.28
C LYS A 77 -7.16 9.00 -6.36
N CYS A 78 -6.67 7.82 -6.74
CA CYS A 78 -5.53 7.65 -7.64
C CYS A 78 -5.89 6.74 -8.82
N LYS A 79 -5.09 6.78 -9.88
CA LYS A 79 -5.10 5.82 -10.97
C LYS A 79 -3.82 4.98 -10.95
N ILE A 80 -3.97 3.67 -11.14
CA ILE A 80 -2.84 2.73 -11.26
C ILE A 80 -2.11 2.96 -12.58
N LEU A 81 -0.77 3.01 -12.49
CA LEU A 81 0.14 3.15 -13.63
C LEU A 81 0.95 1.88 -13.87
N GLY A 82 1.32 1.16 -12.81
CA GLY A 82 2.16 -0.02 -12.88
C GLY A 82 2.49 -0.55 -11.49
N CYS A 83 3.55 -1.33 -11.38
CA CYS A 83 3.99 -1.95 -10.14
C CYS A 83 5.51 -2.09 -10.13
N LEU A 84 6.14 -2.02 -8.97
CA LEU A 84 7.48 -2.54 -8.73
C LEU A 84 7.34 -3.89 -8.03
N ASP A 85 7.83 -4.95 -8.66
CA ASP A 85 7.90 -6.27 -8.03
C ASP A 85 9.01 -6.27 -6.96
N THR A 86 8.68 -6.64 -5.73
CA THR A 86 9.66 -6.79 -4.64
C THR A 86 9.34 -8.01 -3.79
N SER A 87 10.34 -8.53 -3.09
CA SER A 87 10.16 -9.59 -2.11
C SER A 87 11.15 -9.46 -0.96
N ASP A 88 10.77 -9.97 0.20
CA ASP A 88 11.67 -10.17 1.34
C ASP A 88 11.43 -11.55 1.99
N ASP A 89 11.93 -11.75 3.21
CA ASP A 89 11.82 -13.02 3.92
C ASP A 89 10.36 -13.44 4.23
N GLU A 90 9.41 -12.49 4.16
CA GLU A 90 7.99 -12.71 4.46
C GLU A 90 7.17 -13.03 3.20
N GLY A 91 7.73 -12.82 2.00
CA GLY A 91 7.12 -13.22 0.74
C GLY A 91 7.23 -12.18 -0.37
N ASN A 92 6.33 -12.28 -1.35
CA ASN A 92 6.21 -11.29 -2.41
C ASN A 92 5.44 -10.07 -1.89
N ASP A 93 6.00 -8.89 -2.13
CA ASP A 93 5.56 -7.62 -1.60
C ASP A 93 5.52 -6.55 -2.72
N PRO A 94 4.62 -6.71 -3.72
CA PRO A 94 4.56 -5.81 -4.86
C PRO A 94 4.10 -4.40 -4.46
N LYS A 95 4.80 -3.37 -4.95
CA LYS A 95 4.42 -1.96 -4.73
C LYS A 95 3.69 -1.40 -5.94
N ILE A 96 2.38 -1.14 -5.82
CA ILE A 96 1.61 -0.46 -6.87
C ILE A 96 2.15 0.96 -7.05
N ILE A 97 2.38 1.36 -8.29
CA ILE A 97 2.76 2.74 -8.64
C ILE A 97 1.52 3.44 -9.20
N ALA A 98 1.14 4.53 -8.56
CA ALA A 98 -0.06 5.28 -8.89
C ALA A 98 0.21 6.78 -8.93
N CYS A 99 -0.70 7.53 -9.55
CA CYS A 99 -0.73 8.99 -9.47
C CYS A 99 -2.17 9.49 -9.24
N PRO A 100 -2.37 10.73 -8.79
CA PRO A 100 -3.70 11.27 -8.55
C PRO A 100 -4.57 11.26 -9.82
N VAL A 101 -5.89 11.13 -9.64
CA VAL A 101 -6.81 11.38 -10.76
C VAL A 101 -6.77 12.85 -11.17
N VAL A 102 -7.07 13.14 -12.44
CA VAL A 102 -6.96 14.50 -13.04
C VAL A 102 -7.76 15.56 -12.28
N LYS A 103 -8.87 15.17 -11.65
CA LYS A 103 -9.69 16.07 -10.82
C LYS A 103 -8.91 16.62 -9.60
N ILE A 104 -7.98 15.83 -9.06
CA ILE A 104 -7.19 16.18 -7.89
C ILE A 104 -5.92 16.91 -8.33
N ASP A 105 -5.18 16.36 -9.29
CA ASP A 105 -3.97 16.98 -9.82
C ASP A 105 -3.85 16.76 -11.35
N PRO A 106 -3.94 17.85 -12.16
CA PRO A 106 -3.83 17.74 -13.62
C PRO A 106 -2.40 17.55 -14.13
N THR A 107 -1.37 17.63 -13.29
CA THR A 107 0.05 17.41 -13.66
C THR A 107 0.24 16.05 -14.33
N TYR A 108 -0.49 15.03 -13.87
CA TYR A 108 -0.41 13.65 -14.34
C TYR A 108 -1.43 13.31 -15.43
N LYS A 109 -2.05 14.30 -16.09
CA LYS A 109 -3.13 14.07 -17.06
C LYS A 109 -2.75 13.13 -18.21
N ASN A 110 -1.49 13.19 -18.67
CA ASN A 110 -0.97 12.42 -19.79
C ASN A 110 -0.19 11.15 -19.37
N ILE A 111 -0.17 10.85 -18.07
CA ILE A 111 0.52 9.66 -17.54
C ILE A 111 -0.53 8.57 -17.37
N HIS A 112 -0.53 7.54 -18.21
CA HIS A 112 -1.56 6.51 -18.26
C HIS A 112 -1.03 5.10 -17.98
N ASP A 113 0.26 4.90 -18.19
CA ASP A 113 1.01 3.68 -17.93
C ASP A 113 2.36 4.01 -17.29
N LEU A 114 3.02 3.02 -16.69
CA LEU A 114 4.34 3.17 -16.11
C LEU A 114 5.39 3.64 -17.12
N ASN A 115 5.24 3.27 -18.40
CA ASN A 115 6.12 3.71 -19.47
C ASN A 115 6.04 5.22 -19.75
N ASP A 116 4.99 5.91 -19.29
CA ASP A 116 4.89 7.37 -19.39
C ASP A 116 5.66 8.08 -18.26
N VAL A 117 6.08 7.35 -17.22
CA VAL A 117 6.82 7.90 -16.08
C VAL A 117 8.29 8.09 -16.47
N PRO A 118 8.92 9.24 -16.14
CA PRO A 118 10.34 9.44 -16.40
C PRO A 118 11.17 8.33 -15.76
N ILE A 119 12.09 7.73 -16.53
CA ILE A 119 12.92 6.61 -16.05
C ILE A 119 13.68 6.96 -14.76
N HIS A 120 14.19 8.18 -14.65
CA HIS A 120 14.89 8.63 -13.45
C HIS A 120 14.01 8.69 -12.19
N THR A 121 12.69 8.82 -12.35
CA THR A 121 11.74 8.68 -11.23
C THR A 121 11.65 7.22 -10.78
N LEU A 122 11.61 6.27 -11.73
CA LEU A 122 11.61 4.83 -11.44
C LEU A 122 12.92 4.41 -10.77
N ASP A 123 14.06 4.86 -11.29
CA ASP A 123 15.39 4.59 -10.70
C ASP A 123 15.46 5.02 -9.23
N LYS A 124 14.86 6.15 -8.86
CA LYS A 124 14.82 6.62 -7.47
C LYS A 124 13.95 5.73 -6.57
N ILE A 125 12.85 5.21 -7.09
CA ILE A 125 11.96 4.31 -6.36
C ILE A 125 12.66 2.97 -6.12
N GLU A 126 13.27 2.40 -7.17
CA GLU A 126 14.08 1.18 -7.07
C GLU A 126 15.23 1.36 -6.09
N TYR A 127 15.99 2.46 -6.18
CA TYR A 127 17.08 2.76 -5.26
C TYR A 127 16.60 2.85 -3.81
N PHE A 128 15.48 3.53 -3.56
CA PHE A 128 14.91 3.62 -2.21
C PHE A 128 14.61 2.24 -1.64
N PHE A 129 13.85 1.40 -2.34
CA PHE A 129 13.49 0.07 -1.83
C PHE A 129 14.68 -0.89 -1.74
N SER A 130 15.69 -0.71 -2.59
CA SER A 130 16.94 -1.48 -2.52
C SER A 130 17.73 -1.22 -1.24
N HIS A 131 17.65 0.00 -0.70
CA HIS A 131 18.60 0.49 0.31
C HIS A 131 17.99 0.91 1.64
N TYR A 132 16.68 1.20 1.73
CA TYR A 132 16.09 1.78 2.95
C TYR A 132 16.25 0.90 4.21
N LYS A 133 16.36 -0.42 4.03
CA LYS A 133 16.56 -1.44 5.06
C LYS A 133 18.04 -1.85 5.27
N ASP A 134 19.02 -1.22 4.60
CA ASP A 134 20.44 -1.62 4.64
C ASP A 134 21.03 -1.69 6.06
N LEU A 135 20.57 -0.82 6.97
CA LEU A 135 21.01 -0.75 8.36
C LEU A 135 20.03 -1.46 9.34
N GLU A 136 19.15 -2.31 8.81
CA GLU A 136 18.17 -3.09 9.57
C GLU A 136 18.46 -4.61 9.57
N ASN A 137 19.58 -5.04 8.96
CA ASN A 137 19.90 -6.46 8.71
C ASN A 137 18.79 -7.23 7.96
N LYS A 138 17.96 -6.52 7.20
CA LYS A 138 16.94 -7.09 6.33
C LYS A 138 17.35 -6.89 4.87
N LYS A 139 17.01 -7.85 4.01
CA LYS A 139 17.28 -7.75 2.57
C LYS A 139 15.96 -7.68 1.81
N VAL A 140 15.87 -6.72 0.89
CA VAL A 140 14.80 -6.65 -0.09
C VAL A 140 15.37 -7.06 -1.44
N THR A 141 14.67 -7.94 -2.15
CA THR A 141 14.97 -8.30 -3.53
C THR A 141 14.12 -7.44 -4.43
N ILE A 142 14.76 -6.70 -5.34
CA ILE A 142 14.06 -5.92 -6.35
C ILE A 142 13.90 -6.74 -7.62
N GLY A 143 12.65 -6.85 -8.08
CA GLY A 143 12.25 -7.46 -9.34
C GLY A 143 12.10 -6.43 -10.45
N ASN A 144 11.19 -6.68 -11.38
CA ASN A 144 10.96 -5.79 -12.52
C ASN A 144 9.89 -4.73 -12.22
N PHE A 145 10.02 -3.59 -12.90
CA PHE A 145 8.89 -2.71 -13.12
C PHE A 145 7.89 -3.35 -14.09
N LEU A 146 6.62 -3.45 -13.68
CA LEU A 146 5.53 -4.03 -14.43
C LEU A 146 4.57 -2.93 -14.90
N ASN A 147 4.07 -3.06 -16.13
CA ASN A 147 3.13 -2.11 -16.72
C ASN A 147 1.76 -2.11 -16.01
N LYS A 148 0.87 -1.22 -16.46
CA LYS A 148 -0.47 -1.08 -15.88
C LYS A 148 -1.28 -2.36 -15.90
N GLU A 149 -1.24 -3.10 -17.00
CA GLU A 149 -2.03 -4.33 -17.16
C GLU A 149 -1.66 -5.37 -16.10
N ASN A 150 -0.36 -5.63 -15.91
CA ASN A 150 0.12 -6.52 -14.87
C ASN A 150 -0.24 -6.04 -13.46
N ALA A 151 -0.12 -4.73 -13.21
CA ALA A 151 -0.49 -4.15 -11.92
C ALA A 151 -2.00 -4.27 -11.63
N MET A 152 -2.84 -4.15 -12.66
CA MET A 152 -4.28 -4.38 -12.56
C MET A 152 -4.59 -5.85 -12.21
N ASP A 153 -3.88 -6.81 -12.80
CA ASP A 153 -4.03 -8.22 -12.47
C ASP A 153 -3.65 -8.52 -11.01
N ILE A 154 -2.56 -7.92 -10.51
CA ILE A 154 -2.15 -8.02 -9.10
C ILE A 154 -3.25 -7.45 -8.20
N TYR A 155 -3.74 -6.25 -8.52
CA TYR A 155 -4.82 -5.60 -7.76
C TYR A 155 -6.11 -6.42 -7.71
N GLU A 156 -6.56 -6.96 -8.85
CA GLU A 156 -7.79 -7.74 -8.88
C GLU A 156 -7.65 -9.09 -8.16
N LYS A 157 -6.49 -9.76 -8.26
CA LYS A 157 -6.19 -10.97 -7.47
C LYS A 157 -6.23 -10.66 -5.97
N SER A 158 -5.62 -9.56 -5.56
CA SER A 158 -5.56 -9.15 -4.17
C SER A 158 -6.95 -8.84 -3.59
N LYS A 159 -7.84 -8.19 -4.37
CA LYS A 159 -9.25 -8.03 -3.99
C LYS A 159 -9.98 -9.35 -3.81
N GLN A 160 -9.75 -10.30 -4.71
CA GLN A 160 -10.37 -11.63 -4.62
C GLN A 160 -9.88 -12.38 -3.38
N GLN A 161 -8.59 -12.30 -3.06
CA GLN A 161 -8.01 -12.87 -1.84
C GLN A 161 -8.65 -12.25 -0.59
N PHE A 162 -8.78 -10.93 -0.52
CA PHE A 162 -9.45 -10.23 0.58
C PHE A 162 -10.89 -10.72 0.80
N ILE A 163 -11.69 -10.81 -0.27
CA ILE A 163 -13.07 -11.29 -0.21
C ILE A 163 -13.13 -12.74 0.29
N LYS A 164 -12.29 -13.61 -0.25
CA LYS A 164 -12.24 -15.03 0.15
C LYS A 164 -11.84 -15.18 1.61
N ASN A 165 -10.85 -14.41 2.08
CA ASN A 165 -10.41 -14.41 3.47
C ASN A 165 -11.54 -13.99 4.41
N ASN A 166 -12.27 -12.92 4.08
CA ASN A 166 -13.41 -12.46 4.89
C ASN A 166 -14.58 -13.47 4.90
N ALA A 167 -14.87 -14.11 3.77
CA ALA A 167 -15.89 -15.16 3.71
C ALA A 167 -15.50 -16.38 4.56
N ASN A 168 -14.23 -16.78 4.55
CA ASN A 168 -13.73 -17.87 5.39
C ASN A 168 -13.82 -17.52 6.89
N ASN A 169 -13.45 -16.29 7.27
CA ASN A 169 -13.54 -15.80 8.65
C ASN A 169 -14.98 -15.67 9.14
N ALA A 170 -15.92 -15.29 8.26
CA ALA A 170 -17.35 -15.31 8.57
C ALA A 170 -17.85 -16.75 8.82
N ASN A 171 -17.42 -17.72 8.01
CA ASN A 171 -17.81 -19.12 8.18
C ASN A 171 -17.18 -19.79 9.41
N SER A 172 -15.94 -19.44 9.77
CA SER A 172 -15.29 -19.95 11.00
C SER A 172 -15.94 -19.36 12.26
N SER A 173 -16.24 -18.05 12.26
CA SER A 173 -16.95 -17.40 13.37
C SER A 173 -18.39 -17.93 13.54
N THR A 174 -19.08 -18.38 12.48
CA THR A 174 -20.38 -19.07 12.63
C THR A 174 -20.29 -20.44 13.29
N ASN A 175 -19.13 -21.12 13.23
CA ASN A 175 -18.90 -22.40 13.93
C ASN A 175 -18.47 -22.19 15.39
N GLU A 176 -17.74 -21.11 15.69
CA GLU A 176 -17.33 -20.75 17.06
C GLU A 176 -18.39 -19.96 17.85
N ALA A 177 -19.38 -19.36 17.17
CA ALA A 177 -20.52 -18.68 17.79
C ALA A 177 -21.46 -19.61 18.60
N SER A 178 -21.18 -20.92 18.65
CA SER A 178 -21.86 -21.85 19.57
C SER A 178 -21.26 -21.89 20.98
N THR A 179 -20.15 -21.17 21.26
CA THR A 179 -19.48 -21.21 22.57
C THR A 179 -18.89 -19.88 23.04
N PHE A 180 -19.51 -18.71 22.81
CA PHE A 180 -19.14 -17.49 23.57
C PHE A 180 -20.31 -16.53 23.69
N SER A 181 -21.25 -16.84 24.58
CA SER A 181 -22.19 -15.86 25.16
C SER A 181 -21.81 -15.62 26.61
N GLU A 182 -20.85 -14.76 26.86
CA GLU A 182 -20.66 -13.97 28.10
C GLU A 182 -19.29 -13.26 28.04
N LEU A 183 -19.22 -12.07 28.65
CA LEU A 183 -18.04 -11.21 28.86
C LEU A 183 -17.77 -10.12 27.80
N TRP A 184 -18.59 -9.06 27.77
CA TRP A 184 -18.14 -7.68 28.06
C TRP A 184 -19.24 -6.62 27.81
N ALA A 185 -20.00 -6.30 28.85
CA ALA A 185 -20.69 -5.02 28.97
C ALA A 185 -19.81 -4.11 29.82
N LEU A 186 -19.20 -3.09 29.23
CA LEU A 186 -18.67 -1.93 29.96
C LEU A 186 -18.95 -0.65 29.16
N ASP A 187 -19.57 0.29 29.87
CA ASP A 187 -20.14 1.55 29.42
C ASP A 187 -19.11 2.55 28.85
N PRO A 188 -19.55 3.48 27.97
CA PRO A 188 -18.72 4.56 27.45
C PRO A 188 -18.51 5.68 28.49
N LEU A 189 -17.31 6.26 28.49
CA LEU A 189 -17.03 7.58 29.08
C LEU A 189 -17.52 8.70 28.15
#